data_AF-A0A929M872-F1
#
_entry.id   AF-A0A929M872-F1
#
_cell.length_a   1.000
_cell.length_b   1.000
_cell.length_c   1.000
_cell.angle_alpha   90.00
_cell.angle_beta   90.00
_cell.angle_gamma   90.00
#
_symmetry.space_group_name_H-M   'P 1'
#
loop_
_entity.id
_entity.type
_entity.pdbx_description
1 polymer ?
#
loop_
_entity_poly.entity_id
_entity_poly.type
_entity_poly.pdbx_seq_one_letter_code
_entity_poly.pdbx_strand_id
1 'polypeptide(L)'
;TVAGLGDLGASALGLATQYTISMPFSRSHETEADRIGTELMARAGYDPKEAVEVWVKMSKMNVGKIPEILSTHPSNESRIKDLKEVAAKLEPVYQAAKKG
;
A
#
# COMPACT_ATOMS: atom_id res chain seq x y z
N THR A 1 -45.36 0.19 -7.55
CA THR A 1 -44.21 1.10 -7.41
C THR A 1 -43.30 0.72 -6.23
N VAL A 2 -42.90 -0.55 -6.12
CA VAL A 2 -42.06 -1.04 -4.98
C VAL A 2 -40.74 -1.67 -5.45
N ALA A 3 -40.63 -2.06 -6.73
CA ALA A 3 -39.43 -2.69 -7.28
C ALA A 3 -38.18 -1.77 -7.27
N GLY A 4 -38.34 -0.45 -7.48
CA GLY A 4 -37.20 0.48 -7.51
C GLY A 4 -36.60 0.84 -6.14
N LEU A 5 -37.35 0.68 -5.05
CA LEU A 5 -36.86 0.95 -3.69
C LEU A 5 -35.94 -0.18 -3.17
N GLY A 6 -36.20 -1.43 -3.58
CA GLY A 6 -35.34 -2.58 -3.26
C GLY A 6 -33.97 -2.48 -3.92
N ASP A 7 -33.94 -2.12 -5.22
CA ASP A 7 -32.69 -1.96 -5.97
C ASP A 7 -31.84 -0.78 -5.49
N LEU A 8 -32.48 0.34 -5.11
CA LEU A 8 -31.78 1.46 -4.48
C LEU A 8 -31.21 1.08 -3.11
N GLY A 9 -31.95 0.31 -2.32
CA GLY A 9 -31.49 -0.20 -1.03
C GLY A 9 -30.30 -1.15 -1.14
N ALA A 10 -30.34 -2.09 -2.09
CA ALA A 10 -29.23 -3.00 -2.37
C ALA A 10 -27.98 -2.26 -2.88
N SER A 11 -28.17 -1.26 -3.75
CA SER A 11 -27.09 -0.43 -4.28
C SER A 11 -26.43 0.43 -3.18
N ALA A 12 -27.23 1.03 -2.31
CA ALA A 12 -26.74 1.82 -1.18
C ALA A 12 -25.94 0.96 -0.19
N LEU A 13 -26.43 -0.24 0.13
CA LEU A 13 -25.72 -1.19 0.99
C LEU A 13 -24.40 -1.68 0.36
N GLY A 14 -24.39 -1.93 -0.95
CA GLY A 14 -23.19 -2.31 -1.70
C GLY A 14 -22.11 -1.21 -1.66
N LEU A 15 -22.50 0.05 -1.89
CA LEU A 15 -21.59 1.19 -1.77
C LEU A 15 -21.09 1.36 -0.33
N ALA A 16 -21.98 1.29 0.66
CA ALA A 16 -21.61 1.37 2.07
C ALA A 16 -20.57 0.30 2.43
N THR A 17 -20.78 -0.95 2.00
CA THR A 17 -19.85 -2.06 2.23
C THR A 17 -18.50 -1.83 1.57
N GLN A 18 -18.50 -1.34 0.31
CA GLN A 18 -17.28 -1.04 -0.43
C GLN A 18 -16.41 0.01 0.28
N TYR A 19 -17.01 1.10 0.77
CA TYR A 19 -16.27 2.20 1.41
C TYR A 19 -15.88 1.91 2.87
N THR A 20 -16.68 1.13 3.60
CA THR A 20 -16.46 0.91 5.05
C THR A 20 -15.68 -0.35 5.38
N ILE A 21 -15.80 -1.40 4.55
CA ILE A 21 -15.16 -2.69 4.82
C ILE A 21 -14.10 -2.97 3.75
N SER A 22 -14.49 -3.02 2.47
CA SER A 22 -13.58 -3.46 1.41
C SER A 22 -12.39 -2.52 1.22
N MET A 23 -12.61 -1.19 1.18
CA MET A 23 -11.53 -0.22 1.02
C MET A 23 -10.54 -0.20 2.18
N PRO A 24 -10.96 -0.11 3.47
CA PRO A 24 -10.03 -0.20 4.59
C PRO A 24 -9.25 -1.52 4.62
N PHE A 25 -9.93 -2.65 4.36
CA PHE A 25 -9.29 -3.96 4.32
C PHE A 25 -8.23 -4.07 3.21
N SER A 26 -8.54 -3.55 2.02
CA SER A 26 -7.56 -3.43 0.93
C SER A 26 -6.35 -2.59 1.34
N ARG A 27 -6.56 -1.44 2.01
CA ARG A 27 -5.44 -0.59 2.47
C ARG A 27 -4.60 -1.24 3.57
N SER A 28 -5.19 -2.05 4.45
CA SER A 28 -4.42 -2.81 5.43
C SER A 28 -3.53 -3.87 4.77
N HIS A 29 -4.02 -4.54 3.73
CA HIS A 29 -3.22 -5.51 2.97
C HIS A 29 -2.03 -4.87 2.27
N GLU A 30 -2.23 -3.70 1.67
CA GLU A 30 -1.14 -2.91 1.08
C GLU A 30 -0.04 -2.59 2.11
N THR A 31 -0.45 -2.17 3.31
CA THR A 31 0.49 -1.81 4.39
C THR A 31 1.24 -3.04 4.90
N GLU A 32 0.56 -4.18 5.03
CA GLU A 32 1.18 -5.44 5.42
C GLU A 32 2.18 -5.92 4.36
N ALA A 33 1.78 -5.88 3.08
CA ALA A 33 2.64 -6.25 1.96
C ALA A 33 3.91 -5.37 1.90
N ASP A 34 3.78 -4.06 2.11
CA ASP A 34 4.90 -3.11 2.19
C ASP A 34 5.90 -3.49 3.28
N ARG A 35 5.39 -3.80 4.48
CA ARG A 35 6.21 -4.17 5.65
C ARG A 35 6.98 -5.46 5.41
N ILE A 36 6.27 -6.51 4.99
CA ILE A 36 6.85 -7.83 4.73
C ILE A 36 7.87 -7.74 3.59
N GLY A 37 7.52 -7.06 2.49
CA GLY A 37 8.41 -6.86 1.36
C GLY A 37 9.70 -6.14 1.75
N THR A 38 9.61 -5.07 2.55
CA THR A 38 10.76 -4.30 3.02
C THR A 38 11.66 -5.12 3.95
N GLU A 39 11.07 -5.95 4.82
CA GLU A 39 11.83 -6.87 5.66
C GLU A 39 12.59 -7.92 4.84
N LEU A 40 11.92 -8.51 3.84
CA LEU A 40 12.56 -9.47 2.92
C LEU A 40 13.72 -8.81 2.16
N MET A 41 13.56 -7.57 1.69
CA MET A 41 14.64 -6.79 1.07
C MET A 41 15.83 -6.62 2.01
N ALA A 42 15.58 -6.19 3.26
CA ALA A 42 16.63 -6.01 4.26
C ALA A 42 17.39 -7.32 4.54
N ARG A 43 16.66 -8.42 4.72
CA ARG A 43 17.25 -9.76 4.95
C ARG A 43 18.05 -10.27 3.75
N ALA A 44 17.69 -9.86 2.55
CA ALA A 44 18.42 -10.16 1.33
C ALA A 44 19.63 -9.23 1.08
N GLY A 45 19.91 -8.28 1.99
CA GLY A 45 21.03 -7.37 1.86
C GLY A 45 20.77 -6.15 0.97
N TYR A 46 19.51 -5.86 0.63
CA TYR A 46 19.11 -4.61 -0.02
C TYR A 46 18.81 -3.54 1.04
N ASP A 47 19.18 -2.28 0.76
CA ASP A 47 18.90 -1.17 1.67
C ASP A 47 17.38 -0.94 1.77
N PRO A 48 16.77 -1.09 2.97
CA PRO A 48 15.32 -0.94 3.14
C PRO A 48 14.82 0.48 2.87
N LYS A 49 15.70 1.49 2.84
CA LYS A 49 15.33 2.87 2.47
C LYS A 49 14.97 2.98 0.98
N GLU A 50 15.48 2.10 0.13
CA GLU A 50 15.15 2.10 -1.30
C GLU A 50 13.68 1.74 -1.54
N ALA A 51 13.06 0.94 -0.65
CA ALA A 51 11.62 0.69 -0.70
C ALA A 51 10.80 1.99 -0.56
N VAL A 52 11.23 2.89 0.34
CA VAL A 52 10.60 4.22 0.50
C VAL A 52 10.73 5.03 -0.78
N GLU A 53 11.93 5.06 -1.36
CA GLU A 53 12.23 5.86 -2.56
C GLU A 53 11.41 5.42 -3.78
N VAL A 54 11.13 4.12 -3.93
CA VAL A 54 10.24 3.61 -4.99
C VAL A 54 8.85 4.26 -4.89
N TRP A 55 8.24 4.27 -3.71
CA TRP A 55 6.92 4.87 -3.49
C TRP A 55 6.92 6.40 -3.60
N VAL A 56 7.99 7.07 -3.14
CA VAL A 56 8.17 8.51 -3.31
C VAL A 56 8.25 8.86 -4.80
N LYS A 57 9.04 8.12 -5.58
CA LYS A 57 9.15 8.32 -7.04
C LYS A 57 7.80 8.10 -7.72
N MET A 58 7.09 7.02 -7.40
CA MET A 58 5.75 6.75 -7.96
C MET A 58 4.73 7.83 -7.58
N SER A 59 4.75 8.36 -6.35
CA SER A 59 3.84 9.45 -5.93
C SER A 59 4.04 10.75 -6.72
N LYS A 60 5.25 10.97 -7.24
CA LYS A 60 5.62 12.14 -8.04
C LYS A 60 5.36 11.94 -9.54
N MET A 61 5.10 10.71 -9.99
CA MET A 61 4.77 10.43 -11.39
C MET A 61 3.34 10.90 -11.66
N ASN A 62 3.18 12.08 -12.26
CA ASN A 62 1.86 12.55 -12.67
C ASN A 62 1.89 13.53 -13.85
N VAL A 63 1.99 13.04 -15.10
CA VAL A 63 1.56 13.75 -16.32
C VAL A 63 1.23 12.73 -17.44
N GLY A 64 -0.01 12.22 -17.51
CA GLY A 64 -0.56 11.58 -18.73
C GLY A 64 -0.70 10.05 -18.77
N LYS A 65 0.03 9.28 -17.96
CA LYS A 65 -0.17 7.83 -17.77
C LYS A 65 0.11 7.45 -16.32
N ILE A 66 -0.93 7.02 -15.60
CA ILE A 66 -0.79 6.39 -14.29
C ILE A 66 -0.09 5.03 -14.53
N PRO A 67 1.03 4.72 -13.85
CA PRO A 67 1.62 3.39 -13.88
C PRO A 67 0.57 2.33 -13.52
N GLU A 68 0.52 1.22 -14.25
CA GLU A 68 -0.48 0.15 -14.03
C GLU A 68 -0.49 -0.34 -12.58
N ILE A 69 0.67 -0.37 -11.92
CA ILE A 69 0.81 -0.70 -10.50
C ILE A 69 0.00 0.23 -9.59
N LEU A 70 -0.14 1.52 -9.91
CA LEU A 70 -0.92 2.47 -9.11
C LEU A 70 -2.44 2.33 -9.34
N SER A 71 -2.86 1.60 -10.39
CA SER A 71 -4.27 1.27 -10.63
C SER A 71 -4.79 0.20 -9.66
N THR A 72 -3.93 -0.74 -9.25
CA THR A 72 -4.29 -1.80 -8.29
C THR A 72 -3.71 -1.55 -6.89
N HIS A 73 -2.56 -0.87 -6.79
CA HIS A 73 -1.87 -0.53 -5.55
C HIS A 73 -1.74 0.99 -5.41
N PRO A 74 -2.78 1.69 -4.94
CA PRO A 74 -2.73 3.14 -4.80
C PRO A 74 -1.65 3.55 -3.79
N SER A 75 -0.80 4.50 -4.20
CA SER A 75 0.17 5.13 -3.31
C SER A 75 -0.56 6.09 -2.36
N ASN A 76 -0.13 6.13 -1.10
CA ASN A 76 -0.66 7.04 -0.08
C ASN A 76 0.49 7.57 0.79
N GLU A 77 0.44 8.85 1.16
CA GLU A 77 1.39 9.47 2.10
C GLU A 77 1.50 8.69 3.42
N SER A 78 0.40 8.09 3.89
CA SER A 78 0.40 7.27 5.10
C SER A 78 1.27 6.02 4.96
N ARG A 79 1.28 5.37 3.77
CA ARG A 79 2.13 4.20 3.48
C ARG A 79 3.60 4.59 3.41
N ILE A 80 3.91 5.72 2.75
CA ILE A 80 5.28 6.24 2.70
C ILE A 80 5.80 6.54 4.11
N LYS A 81 4.95 7.11 4.98
CA LYS A 81 5.31 7.35 6.38
C LYS A 81 5.58 6.02 7.11
N ASP A 82 4.70 5.03 6.98
CA ASP A 82 4.88 3.72 7.60
C ASP A 82 6.18 3.05 7.14
N LEU A 83 6.44 3.03 5.83
CA LEU A 83 7.66 2.49 5.25
C LEU A 83 8.93 3.17 5.76
N LYS A 84 8.92 4.48 6.01
CA LYS A 84 10.07 5.18 6.62
C LYS A 84 10.35 4.67 8.02
N GLU A 85 9.32 4.45 8.83
CA GLU A 85 9.46 3.91 10.19
C GLU A 85 9.96 2.46 10.16
N VAL A 86 9.42 1.66 9.24
CA VAL A 86 9.81 0.25 9.03
C VAL A 86 11.26 0.15 8.56
N ALA A 87 11.64 0.94 7.56
CA ALA A 87 13.00 0.95 7.03
C ALA A 87 14.02 1.34 8.11
N ALA A 88 13.71 2.34 8.94
CA ALA A 88 14.57 2.72 10.07
C ALA A 88 14.73 1.58 11.09
N LYS A 89 13.67 0.83 11.38
CA LYS A 89 13.71 -0.34 12.28
C LYS A 89 14.51 -1.51 11.71
N LEU A 90 14.56 -1.65 10.39
CA LEU A 90 15.22 -2.75 9.69
C LEU A 90 16.71 -2.50 9.42
N GLU A 91 17.24 -1.31 9.70
CA GLU A 91 18.66 -0.99 9.51
C GLU A 91 19.61 -2.04 10.14
N PRO A 92 19.41 -2.52 11.38
CA PRO A 92 20.27 -3.56 11.95
C PRO A 92 20.20 -4.89 11.18
N VAL A 93 19.03 -5.24 10.65
CA VAL A 93 18.81 -6.48 9.86
C VAL A 93 19.57 -6.39 8.55
N TYR A 94 19.45 -5.26 7.85
CA TYR A 94 20.19 -4.98 6.62
C TYR A 94 21.71 -5.05 6.84
N GLN A 95 22.21 -4.41 7.91
CA GLN A 95 23.65 -4.40 8.21
C GLN A 95 24.18 -5.79 8.58
N ALA A 96 23.36 -6.65 9.18
CA ALA A 96 23.73 -8.04 9.44
C ALA A 96 23.78 -8.86 8.14
N ALA A 97 22.77 -8.71 7.27
CA ALA A 97 22.70 -9.43 6.00
C ALA A 97 23.84 -9.06 5.04
N LYS A 98 24.23 -7.79 4.98
CA LYS A 98 25.31 -7.29 4.12
C LYS A 98 26.71 -7.83 4.48
N LYS A 99 26.89 -8.29 5.71
CA LYS A 99 28.17 -8.83 6.21
C LYS A 99 28.35 -10.32 5.97
N GLY A 100 27.26 -11.04 5.65
CA GLY A 100 27.28 -12.45 5.26
C GLY A 100 27.59 -12.60 3.77
#